data_AF-A0A1S2UEF8-F1
#
_entry.id   AF-A0A1S2UEF8-F1
#
_cell.length_a   1.000
_cell.length_b   1.000
_cell.length_c   1.000
_cell.angle_alpha   90.00
_cell.angle_beta   90.00
_cell.angle_gamma   90.00
#
_symmetry.space_group_name_H-M   'P 1'
#
loop_
_entity.id
_entity.type
_entity.pdbx_description
1 polymer ?
#
loop_
_entity_poly.entity_id
_entity_poly.type
_entity_poly.pdbx_seq_one_letter_code
_entity_poly.pdbx_strand_id
1 'polypeptide(L)'
;MTDKSLFRAKKDLVVKVFLLDDGDDPFICAVNGEIGLHGLTMIEEQLSWDHEFSRGPGEYIYEAAYDDGQYDEMGRCEIRPFWELTEISFEKHPEPDASIDGCAKCGVTDISCLCCIPF
;
A
#
# COMPACT_ATOMS: atom_id res chain seq x y z
N MET A 1 2.25 -21.52 29.09
CA MET A 1 1.22 -20.46 29.06
C MET A 1 1.89 -19.19 28.58
N THR A 2 1.85 -18.94 27.27
CA THR A 2 2.15 -17.62 26.71
C THR A 2 0.95 -17.33 25.84
N ASP A 3 0.13 -16.39 26.28
CA ASP A 3 -1.07 -15.96 25.59
C ASP A 3 -0.64 -15.32 24.26
N LYS A 4 -0.73 -16.10 23.18
CA LYS A 4 -0.51 -15.63 21.80
C LYS A 4 -1.71 -14.81 21.27
N SER A 5 -2.73 -14.56 22.08
CA SER A 5 -3.98 -13.90 21.66
C SER A 5 -3.86 -12.38 21.62
N LEU A 6 -2.79 -11.78 22.15
CA LEU A 6 -2.64 -10.33 22.16
C LEU A 6 -2.32 -9.73 20.78
N PHE A 7 -1.78 -10.50 19.84
CA PHE A 7 -1.38 -10.01 18.51
C PHE A 7 -2.17 -10.61 17.35
N ARG A 8 -3.29 -11.26 17.64
CA ARG A 8 -4.17 -11.72 16.57
C ARG A 8 -4.79 -10.48 15.94
N ALA A 9 -4.41 -10.18 14.70
CA ALA A 9 -5.08 -9.16 13.91
C ALA A 9 -6.58 -9.44 14.01
N LYS A 10 -7.30 -8.59 14.74
CA LYS A 10 -8.76 -8.55 14.66
C LYS A 10 -9.10 -8.31 13.19
N LYS A 11 -10.24 -8.82 12.73
CA LYS A 11 -10.76 -8.68 11.36
C LYS A 11 -11.04 -7.23 10.92
N ASP A 12 -10.41 -6.26 11.57
CA ASP A 12 -10.57 -4.82 11.37
C ASP A 12 -9.23 -4.20 10.91
N LEU A 13 -8.29 -5.00 10.39
CA LEU A 13 -7.02 -4.49 9.88
C LEU A 13 -7.21 -3.99 8.44
N VAL A 14 -6.96 -2.71 8.25
CA VAL A 14 -6.98 -2.05 6.96
C VAL A 14 -5.62 -1.45 6.70
N VAL A 15 -5.05 -1.72 5.52
CA VAL A 15 -3.77 -1.17 5.08
C VAL A 15 -3.97 -0.31 3.84
N LYS A 16 -3.36 0.88 3.84
CA LYS A 16 -3.25 1.72 2.66
C LYS A 16 -1.88 1.51 2.05
N VAL A 17 -1.86 1.15 0.77
CA VAL A 17 -0.67 0.85 -0.02
C VAL A 17 -0.57 1.87 -1.14
N PHE A 18 0.63 2.36 -1.40
CA PHE A 18 0.91 3.26 -2.50
C PHE A 18 1.86 2.58 -3.49
N LEU A 19 1.49 2.61 -4.76
CA LEU A 19 2.32 2.17 -5.88
C LEU A 19 2.61 3.38 -6.76
N LEU A 20 3.88 3.75 -6.88
CA LEU A 20 4.30 4.95 -7.62
C LEU A 20 4.27 4.73 -9.14
N ASP A 21 4.79 3.59 -9.60
CA ASP A 21 4.84 3.16 -11.00
C ASP A 21 4.78 1.61 -11.04
N ASP A 22 4.45 1.03 -12.19
CA ASP A 22 4.32 -0.42 -12.39
C ASP A 22 5.64 -1.19 -12.18
N GLY A 23 6.77 -0.47 -12.13
CA GLY A 23 8.11 -1.03 -11.89
C GLY A 23 8.69 -0.77 -10.49
N ASP A 24 7.99 -0.03 -9.65
CA ASP A 24 8.44 0.32 -8.30
C ASP A 24 7.86 -0.62 -7.24
N ASP A 25 8.57 -0.79 -6.13
CA ASP A 25 8.07 -1.56 -5.00
C ASP A 25 6.92 -0.81 -4.30
N PRO A 26 5.77 -1.47 -4.07
CA PRO A 26 4.68 -0.89 -3.30
C PRO A 26 5.09 -0.74 -1.83
N PHE A 27 4.59 0.31 -1.17
CA PHE A 27 4.84 0.54 0.25
C PHE A 27 3.57 0.86 1.03
N ILE A 28 3.55 0.48 2.31
CA ILE A 28 2.42 0.75 3.20
C ILE A 28 2.53 2.19 3.74
N CYS A 29 1.52 3.01 3.45
CA CYS A 29 1.47 4.42 3.87
C CYS A 29 0.73 4.63 5.20
N ALA A 30 -0.28 3.80 5.45
CA ALA A 30 -1.11 3.92 6.64
C ALA A 30 -1.72 2.58 7.01
N VAL A 31 -1.99 2.40 8.30
CA VAL A 31 -2.59 1.20 8.86
C VAL A 31 -3.66 1.62 9.86
N ASN A 32 -4.81 0.97 9.79
CA ASN A 32 -5.86 1.07 10.80
C ASN A 32 -6.10 -0.32 11.37
N GLY A 33 -5.91 -0.50 12.67
CA GLY A 33 -5.98 -1.80 13.34
C GLY A 33 -4.69 -2.13 14.10
N GLU A 34 -4.71 -3.26 14.81
CA GLU A 34 -3.56 -3.74 15.58
C GLU A 34 -2.76 -4.75 14.76
N ILE A 35 -1.47 -4.47 14.57
CA ILE A 35 -0.54 -5.37 13.90
C ILE A 35 0.89 -5.12 14.43
N GLY A 36 1.65 -6.19 14.57
CA GLY A 36 3.07 -6.11 14.90
C GLY A 36 3.93 -5.81 13.68
N LEU A 37 5.13 -5.25 13.90
CA LEU A 37 6.07 -4.89 12.81
C LEU A 37 6.38 -6.08 11.88
N HIS A 38 6.51 -7.29 12.43
CA HIS A 38 6.73 -8.49 11.61
C HIS A 38 5.58 -8.76 10.63
N GLY A 39 4.32 -8.54 11.06
CA GLY A 39 3.16 -8.70 10.19
C GLY A 39 3.16 -7.68 9.05
N LEU A 40 3.54 -6.43 9.34
CA LEU A 40 3.68 -5.39 8.31
C LEU A 40 4.74 -5.78 7.27
N THR A 41 5.90 -6.25 7.70
CA THR A 41 6.96 -6.70 6.79
C THR A 41 6.49 -7.86 5.91
N MET A 42 5.73 -8.82 6.44
CA MET A 42 5.18 -9.91 5.63
C MET A 42 4.18 -9.41 4.58
N ILE A 43 3.36 -8.41 4.92
CA ILE A 43 2.43 -7.80 3.96
C ILE A 43 3.22 -7.08 2.85
N GLU A 44 4.26 -6.31 3.20
CA GLU A 44 5.13 -5.63 2.22
C GLU A 44 5.83 -6.62 1.28
N GLU A 45 6.39 -7.70 1.83
CA GLU A 45 7.01 -8.76 1.03
C GLU A 45 5.96 -9.39 0.07
N GLN A 46 4.78 -9.74 0.57
CA GLN A 46 3.74 -10.32 -0.28
C GLN A 46 3.28 -9.36 -1.39
N LEU A 47 3.19 -8.06 -1.09
CA LEU A 47 2.83 -7.03 -2.06
C LEU A 47 3.88 -6.88 -3.18
N SER A 48 5.16 -7.05 -2.87
CA SER A 48 6.26 -6.93 -3.85
C SER A 48 6.40 -8.18 -4.74
N TRP A 49 6.21 -9.39 -4.19
CA TRP A 49 6.51 -10.63 -4.91
C TRP A 49 5.29 -11.34 -5.53
N ASP A 50 4.17 -11.35 -4.82
CA ASP A 50 3.05 -12.26 -5.10
C ASP A 50 1.75 -11.53 -5.44
N HIS A 51 1.73 -10.19 -5.38
CA HIS A 51 0.51 -9.38 -5.57
C HIS A 51 0.48 -8.67 -6.93
N GLU A 52 -0.64 -8.79 -7.64
CA GLU A 52 -0.85 -8.13 -8.93
C GLU A 52 -1.74 -6.90 -8.79
N PHE A 53 -1.20 -5.73 -9.15
CA PHE A 53 -1.93 -4.46 -9.14
C PHE A 53 -2.72 -4.26 -10.44
N SER A 54 -3.92 -4.82 -10.52
CA SER A 54 -4.72 -4.83 -11.76
C SER A 54 -5.13 -3.45 -12.30
N ARG A 55 -5.01 -2.39 -11.49
CA ARG A 55 -5.43 -1.02 -11.84
C ARG A 55 -4.26 -0.05 -12.10
N GLY A 56 -3.02 -0.55 -12.02
CA GLY A 56 -1.80 0.24 -12.23
C GLY A 56 -1.43 1.15 -11.05
N PRO A 57 -0.63 2.20 -11.27
CA PRO A 57 -0.12 3.04 -10.18
C PRO A 57 -1.21 3.85 -9.49
N GLY A 58 -1.09 4.00 -8.17
CA GLY A 58 -2.04 4.73 -7.35
C GLY A 58 -2.09 4.28 -5.90
N GLU A 59 -3.13 4.72 -5.20
CA GLU A 59 -3.40 4.33 -3.82
C GLU A 59 -4.42 3.19 -3.78
N TYR A 60 -4.05 2.13 -3.07
CA TYR A 60 -4.92 1.00 -2.80
C TYR A 60 -5.24 0.95 -1.32
N ILE A 61 -6.47 0.56 -0.99
CA ILE A 61 -6.88 0.24 0.36
C ILE A 61 -7.29 -1.23 0.38
N TYR A 62 -6.64 -2.00 1.25
CA TYR A 62 -6.92 -3.42 1.45
C TYR A 62 -7.44 -3.66 2.86
N GLU A 63 -8.44 -4.53 2.96
CA GLU A 63 -8.71 -5.26 4.19
C GLU A 63 -7.74 -6.45 4.26
N ALA A 64 -7.01 -6.57 5.36
CA ALA A 64 -5.97 -7.57 5.54
C ALA A 64 -6.36 -8.56 6.65
N ALA A 65 -6.36 -9.85 6.33
CA ALA A 65 -6.62 -10.92 7.29
C ALA A 65 -5.47 -11.93 7.29
N TYR A 66 -5.03 -12.35 8.47
CA TYR A 66 -4.00 -13.38 8.58
C TYR A 66 -4.62 -14.76 8.57
N ASP A 67 -4.18 -15.61 7.65
CA ASP A 67 -4.49 -17.04 7.61
C ASP A 67 -3.27 -17.81 8.12
N ASP A 68 -3.49 -18.65 9.16
CA ASP A 68 -2.46 -19.49 9.76
C ASP A 68 -1.98 -20.62 8.83
N GLY A 69 -2.53 -20.71 7.61
CA GLY A 69 -2.28 -21.78 6.67
C GLY A 69 -3.05 -23.05 7.02
N GLN A 70 -2.78 -24.10 6.25
CA GLN A 70 -3.41 -25.41 6.43
C GLN A 70 -2.33 -26.48 6.60
N TYR A 71 -2.54 -27.32 7.60
CA TYR A 71 -1.65 -28.42 7.94
C TYR A 71 -2.46 -29.71 8.01
N ASP A 72 -1.92 -30.79 7.47
CA ASP A 72 -2.57 -32.09 7.51
C ASP A 72 -2.49 -32.75 8.90
N GLU A 73 -3.15 -33.91 9.05
CA GLU A 73 -3.16 -34.69 10.30
C GLU A 73 -1.75 -35.14 10.76
N MET A 74 -0.77 -35.14 9.85
CA MET A 74 0.63 -35.47 10.14
C MET A 74 1.48 -34.22 10.41
N GLY A 75 0.89 -33.02 10.44
CA GLY A 75 1.57 -31.75 10.64
C GLY A 75 2.38 -31.27 9.43
N ARG A 76 2.17 -31.83 8.24
CA ARG A 76 2.78 -31.36 7.00
C ARG A 76 2.02 -30.14 6.50
N CYS A 77 2.76 -29.12 6.07
CA CYS A 77 2.20 -27.88 5.54
C CYS A 77 1.58 -28.13 4.16
N GLU A 78 0.28 -27.93 4.02
CA GLU A 78 -0.44 -27.96 2.74
C GLU A 78 -0.53 -26.55 2.15
N ILE A 79 -0.85 -25.57 2.99
CA ILE A 79 -0.88 -24.15 2.64
C ILE A 79 -0.05 -23.41 3.69
N ARG A 80 0.95 -22.65 3.24
CA ARG A 80 1.78 -21.84 4.14
C ARG A 80 0.95 -20.68 4.71
N PRO A 81 1.22 -20.21 5.93
CA PRO A 81 0.59 -19.00 6.45
C PRO A 81 0.80 -17.81 5.53
N PHE A 82 -0.22 -16.98 5.34
CA PHE A 82 -0.20 -15.85 4.41
C PHE A 82 -1.17 -14.75 4.86
N TRP A 83 -1.04 -13.56 4.26
CA TRP A 83 -2.01 -12.49 4.44
C TRP A 83 -3.01 -12.52 3.28
N GLU A 84 -4.29 -12.65 3.59
CA GLU A 84 -5.34 -12.44 2.60
C GLU A 84 -5.60 -10.93 2.48
N LEU A 85 -5.36 -10.38 1.29
CA LEU A 85 -5.54 -8.96 0.99
C LEU A 85 -6.74 -8.78 0.05
N THR A 86 -7.79 -8.15 0.56
CA THR A 86 -9.01 -7.87 -0.22
C THR A 86 -9.06 -6.39 -0.57
N GLU A 87 -9.00 -6.03 -1.85
CA GLU A 87 -9.11 -4.63 -2.29
C GLU A 87 -10.50 -4.10 -1.93
N ILE A 88 -10.54 -3.03 -1.12
CA ILE A 88 -11.79 -2.35 -0.77
C ILE A 88 -11.94 -1.01 -1.48
N SER A 89 -10.82 -0.39 -1.89
CA SER A 89 -10.82 0.88 -2.60
C SER A 89 -9.54 1.08 -3.39
N PHE A 90 -9.64 1.85 -4.47
CA PHE A 90 -8.51 2.30 -5.27
C PHE A 90 -8.74 3.75 -5.70
N GLU A 91 -7.71 4.57 -5.58
CA GLU A 91 -7.65 5.94 -6.04
C GLU A 91 -6.45 6.11 -6.97
N LYS A 92 -6.73 6.40 -8.25
CA LYS A 92 -5.66 6.73 -9.20
C LYS A 92 -5.17 8.14 -8.89
N HIS A 93 -3.88 8.27 -8.60
CA HIS A 93 -3.28 9.59 -8.53
C HIS A 93 -3.16 10.17 -9.94
N PRO A 94 -3.44 11.48 -10.12
CA PRO A 94 -3.12 12.13 -11.37
C PRO A 94 -1.61 11.95 -11.59
N GLU A 95 -1.25 11.42 -12.76
CA GLU A 95 0.14 11.48 -13.22
C GLU A 95 0.57 12.94 -13.10
N PRO A 96 1.79 13.24 -12.62
CA PRO A 96 2.28 14.61 -12.61
C PRO A 96 2.21 15.06 -14.06
N ASP A 97 1.22 15.89 -14.32
CA ASP A 97 0.93 16.42 -15.62
C ASP A 97 2.21 17.08 -16.09
N ALA A 98 2.79 16.49 -17.14
CA ALA A 98 3.80 17.11 -17.97
C ALA A 98 3.16 18.29 -18.72
N SER A 99 2.74 19.31 -17.96
CA SER A 99 2.35 20.65 -18.35
C SER A 99 1.83 21.39 -17.12
N ILE A 100 2.73 21.78 -16.21
CA ILE A 100 2.57 23.13 -15.65
C ILE A 100 2.75 24.04 -16.86
N ASP A 101 1.65 24.33 -17.56
CA ASP A 101 1.62 25.38 -18.56
C ASP A 101 2.16 26.62 -17.84
N GLY A 102 3.37 27.04 -18.25
CA GLY A 102 4.09 28.13 -17.61
C GLY A 102 3.18 29.34 -17.44
N CYS A 103 3.45 30.15 -16.41
CA CYS A 103 2.68 31.36 -16.10
C CYS A 103 2.21 32.04 -17.40
N ALA A 104 0.89 32.07 -17.65
CA ALA A 104 0.29 32.53 -18.92
C ALA A 104 0.64 33.99 -19.31
N LYS A 105 1.38 34.70 -18.44
CA LYS A 105 1.95 36.03 -18.69
C LYS A 105 3.45 36.03 -19.01
N CYS A 106 4.26 35.09 -18.50
CA CYS A 106 5.73 35.08 -18.66
C CYS A 106 6.30 33.85 -19.39
N GLY A 107 5.57 32.72 -19.48
CA GLY A 107 6.05 31.50 -20.13
C GLY A 107 7.29 30.85 -19.47
N VAL A 108 7.65 31.28 -18.25
CA VAL A 108 8.80 30.74 -17.50
C VAL A 108 8.31 29.68 -16.52
N THR A 109 8.98 28.53 -16.50
CA THR A 109 8.66 27.35 -15.69
C THR A 109 9.35 27.32 -14.31
N ASP A 110 9.94 28.44 -13.89
CA ASP A 110 10.67 28.56 -12.63
C ASP A 110 9.87 29.36 -11.59
N ILE A 111 9.90 28.90 -10.34
CA ILE A 111 9.21 29.46 -9.16
C ILE A 111 9.76 30.86 -8.82
N SER A 112 10.84 31.26 -9.48
CA SER A 112 11.45 32.59 -9.41
C SER A 112 10.76 33.69 -10.23
N CYS A 113 9.67 33.40 -11.00
CA CYS A 113 8.97 34.45 -11.78
C CYS A 113 8.30 35.49 -10.83
N LEU A 114 8.99 36.63 -10.65
CA LEU A 114 8.60 37.79 -9.81
C LEU A 114 7.20 38.40 -10.10
N CYS A 115 6.53 37.98 -11.18
CA CYS A 115 5.19 38.47 -11.52
C CYS A 115 4.05 37.79 -10.75
N CYS A 116 4.33 36.77 -9.94
CA CYS A 116 3.35 36.11 -9.06
C CYS A 116 3.43 36.53 -7.58
N ILE A 117 4.38 37.41 -7.21
CA ILE A 117 4.44 37.94 -5.84
C ILE A 117 3.47 39.12 -5.75
N PRO A 118 2.38 39.03 -4.96
CA PRO A 118 1.49 40.17 -4.79
C PRO A 118 2.25 41.27 -4.04
N PHE A 119 2.30 42.46 -4.62
CA PHE A 119 2.63 43.70 -3.90
C PHE A 119 1.46 44.11 -3.01
#